data_AF-A0A7Y9I0N9-F1
#
_entry.id   AF-A0A7Y9I0N9-F1
#
_cell.length_a   1.000
_cell.length_b   1.000
_cell.length_c   1.000
_cell.angle_alpha   90.00
_cell.angle_beta   90.00
_cell.angle_gamma   90.00
#
_symmetry.space_group_name_H-M   'P 1'
#
loop_
_entity.id
_entity.type
_entity.pdbx_description
1 polymer ?
#
loop_
_entity_poly.entity_id
_entity_poly.type
_entity_poly.pdbx_seq_one_letter_code
_entity_poly.pdbx_strand_id
1 'polypeptide(L)' 'MPKCNIIYTSPQKDHYVWDGTSLTKLEKAEQETLRFSGKSFKQDELDEAIKDCKKAIEQSFPKDENPEIKTVKITVSD' A
#
# COMPACT_ATOMS: atom_id res chain seq x y z
N MET A 1 16.17 -6.09 6.40
CA MET A 1 15.42 -5.84 5.14
C MET A 1 14.65 -4.54 5.31
N PRO A 2 14.65 -3.62 4.33
CA PRO A 2 13.88 -2.40 4.45
C PRO A 2 12.39 -2.73 4.53
N LYS A 3 11.70 -2.13 5.51
CA LYS A 3 10.24 -2.19 5.57
C LYS A 3 9.68 -1.19 4.57
N CYS A 4 8.64 -1.54 3.85
CA CYS A 4 7.95 -0.65 2.92
C CYS A 4 6.45 -0.70 3.18
N ASN A 5 5.79 0.44 2.99
CA ASN A 5 4.34 0.55 2.89
C ASN A 5 3.96 0.82 1.43
N ILE A 6 2.95 0.12 0.95
CA ILE A 6 2.31 0.43 -0.33
C ILE A 6 1.06 1.24 0.00
N ILE A 7 1.08 2.50 -0.42
CA ILE A 7 0.05 3.48 -0.13
C ILE A 7 -0.74 3.73 -1.41
N TYR A 8 -2.04 3.50 -1.35
CA TYR A 8 -2.98 3.95 -2.36
C TYR A 8 -3.60 5.27 -1.91
N THR A 9 -3.58 6.27 -2.79
CA THR A 9 -4.28 7.54 -2.57
C THR A 9 -5.48 7.61 -3.52
N SER A 10 -6.66 7.63 -2.92
CA SER A 10 -7.92 7.78 -3.66
C SER A 10 -8.10 9.19 -4.21
N PRO A 11 -8.99 9.41 -5.21
CA PRO A 11 -9.31 10.74 -5.74
C PRO A 11 -9.89 11.68 -4.68
N GLN A 12 -10.45 11.14 -3.60
CA GLN A 12 -10.95 11.91 -2.46
C GLN A 12 -9.82 12.35 -1.49
N LYS A 13 -8.56 12.04 -1.81
CA LYS A 13 -7.37 12.26 -0.98
C LYS A 13 -7.34 11.44 0.31
N ASP A 14 -8.14 10.39 0.40
CA ASP A 14 -7.98 9.39 1.45
C ASP A 14 -6.80 8.47 1.12
N HIS A 15 -5.99 8.18 2.14
CA HIS A 15 -4.86 7.26 2.06
C HIS A 15 -5.24 5.89 2.60
N TYR A 16 -4.90 4.87 1.85
CA TYR A 16 -5.08 3.48 2.20
C TYR A 16 -3.74 2.77 2.16
N VAL A 17 -3.50 1.87 3.11
CA VAL A 17 -2.32 1.03 3.12
C VAL A 17 -2.72 -0.37 2.72
N TRP A 18 -1.88 -0.96 1.89
CA TRP A 18 -1.92 -2.38 1.61
C TRP A 18 -0.85 -3.08 2.43
N ASP A 19 -1.27 -3.96 3.34
CA ASP A 19 -0.39 -4.70 4.25
C ASP A 19 0.29 -5.90 3.57
N GLY A 20 -0.09 -6.20 2.32
CA GLY A 20 0.47 -7.28 1.53
C GLY A 20 0.07 -8.67 1.97
N THR A 21 -1.06 -8.83 2.65
CA THR A 21 -1.64 -10.15 2.94
C THR A 21 -2.91 -10.45 2.16
N SER A 22 -3.74 -9.44 1.87
CA SER A 22 -5.07 -9.67 1.29
C SER A 22 -5.29 -8.81 0.04
N LEU A 23 -5.58 -9.48 -1.09
CA LEU A 23 -5.92 -8.84 -2.37
C LEU A 23 -7.24 -8.05 -2.35
N THR A 24 -7.95 -8.03 -1.24
CA THR A 24 -9.28 -7.43 -1.11
C THR A 24 -9.37 -6.49 0.08
N LYS A 25 -8.27 -6.31 0.82
CA LYS A 25 -8.27 -5.51 2.05
C LYS A 25 -7.30 -4.34 1.91
N LEU A 26 -7.86 -3.16 1.71
CA LEU A 26 -7.18 -1.88 1.82
C LEU A 26 -7.63 -1.25 3.13
N GLU A 27 -6.71 -1.07 4.06
CA GLU A 27 -7.04 -0.44 5.34
C GLU A 27 -6.82 1.06 5.20
N LYS A 28 -7.86 1.84 5.53
CA LYS A 28 -7.73 3.29 5.59
C LYS A 28 -6.70 3.60 6.67
N ALA A 29 -5.61 4.26 6.27
CA ALA A 29 -4.49 4.52 7.15
C ALA A 29 -4.46 6.00 7.49
N GLU A 30 -4.42 6.30 8.78
CA GLU A 30 -4.04 7.63 9.23
C GLU A 30 -2.52 7.81 9.11
N GLN A 31 -2.04 9.05 9.03
CA GLN A 31 -0.62 9.34 8.81
C GLN A 31 0.31 8.66 9.82
N GLU A 32 -0.17 8.38 11.03
CA GLU A 32 0.59 7.66 12.05
C GLU A 32 0.72 6.16 11.75
N THR A 33 -0.32 5.52 11.23
CA THR A 33 -0.30 4.10 10.85
C THR A 33 0.73 3.84 9.74
N LEU A 34 0.92 4.80 8.85
CA LEU A 34 1.95 4.78 7.78
C LEU A 34 3.38 4.67 8.29
N ARG A 35 3.66 5.02 9.55
CA ARG A 35 5.00 4.93 10.14
C ARG A 35 5.31 3.57 10.76
N PHE A 36 4.28 2.77 11.08
CA PHE A 36 4.44 1.56 11.88
C PHE A 36 3.98 0.26 11.22
N SER A 37 3.16 0.30 10.15
CA SER A 37 2.61 -0.92 9.51
C SER A 37 3.45 -1.51 8.37
N GLY A 38 4.71 -1.10 8.21
CA GLY A 38 5.55 -1.53 7.08
C GLY A 38 5.88 -3.01 7.10
N LYS A 39 5.64 -3.68 5.97
CA LYS A 39 6.05 -5.07 5.75
C LYS A 39 7.40 -5.10 5.05
N SER A 40 8.20 -6.10 5.39
CA SER A 40 9.47 -6.35 4.70
C SER A 40 9.17 -7.01 3.36
N PHE A 41 9.43 -6.31 2.26
CA PHE A 41 9.34 -6.87 0.91
C PHE A 41 10.74 -7.10 0.35
N LYS A 42 10.98 -8.25 -0.29
CA LYS A 42 12.10 -8.38 -1.22
C LYS A 42 11.82 -7.55 -2.48
N GLN A 43 12.87 -7.26 -3.25
CA GLN A 43 12.75 -6.40 -4.43
C GLN A 43 11.83 -7.00 -5.51
N ASP A 44 11.92 -8.31 -5.75
CA ASP A 44 10.98 -9.05 -6.62
C ASP A 44 9.56 -9.08 -6.04
N GLU A 45 9.42 -9.31 -4.73
CA GLU A 45 8.11 -9.35 -4.07
C GLU A 45 7.42 -7.99 -4.05
N LEU A 46 8.18 -6.88 -4.12
CA LEU A 46 7.62 -5.53 -4.14
C LEU A 46 6.86 -5.27 -5.45
N ASP A 47 7.35 -5.77 -6.58
CA ASP A 47 6.68 -5.58 -7.88
C ASP A 47 5.37 -6.37 -7.95
N GLU A 48 5.37 -7.61 -7.45
CA GLU A 48 4.15 -8.42 -7.29
C GLU A 48 3.18 -7.78 -6.31
N ALA A 49 3.68 -7.29 -5.18
CA ALA A 49 2.90 -6.58 -4.18
C ALA A 49 2.20 -5.33 -4.73
N ILE A 50 2.86 -4.56 -5.60
CA ILE A 50 2.24 -3.40 -6.26
C ILE A 50 1.12 -3.85 -7.20
N LYS A 51 1.34 -4.93 -7.98
CA LYS A 51 0.32 -5.50 -8.87
C LYS A 51 -0.90 -6.00 -8.10
N ASP A 52 -0.67 -6.67 -6.98
CA ASP A 52 -1.72 -7.19 -6.12
C ASP A 52 -2.48 -6.08 -5.40
N CYS A 53 -1.78 -5.03 -4.94
CA CYS A 53 -2.41 -3.82 -4.45
C CYS A 53 -3.30 -3.19 -5.52
N LYS A 54 -2.84 -3.09 -6.78
CA LYS A 54 -3.65 -2.56 -7.88
C LYS A 54 -4.95 -3.34 -8.08
N LYS A 55 -4.89 -4.67 -8.07
CA LYS A 55 -6.09 -5.52 -8.14
C LYS A 55 -7.02 -5.29 -6.95
N ALA A 56 -6.48 -5.10 -5.74
CA ALA A 56 -7.26 -4.79 -4.56
C ALA A 56 -8.00 -3.47 -4.68
N ILE A 57 -7.36 -2.47 -5.29
CA ILE A 57 -7.96 -1.18 -5.58
C ILE A 57 -9.05 -1.33 -6.63
N GLU A 58 -8.81 -2.04 -7.73
CA GLU A 58 -9.83 -2.28 -8.76
C GLU A 58 -11.08 -2.98 -8.19
N GLN A 59 -10.91 -3.90 -7.24
CA GLN A 59 -12.04 -4.56 -6.58
C GLN A 59 -12.76 -3.69 -5.56
N SER A 60 -12.01 -2.93 -4.75
CA SER A 60 -12.59 -2.10 -3.66
C SER A 60 -13.11 -0.75 -4.17
N PHE A 61 -12.45 -0.20 -5.18
CA PHE A 61 -12.67 1.11 -5.79
C PHE A 61 -12.73 1.00 -7.32
N PRO A 62 -13.71 0.27 -7.89
CA PRO A 62 -13.84 0.08 -9.34
C PRO A 62 -14.13 1.37 -10.13
N LYS A 63 -14.44 2.47 -9.42
CA LYS A 63 -14.66 3.81 -10.00
C LYS A 63 -13.36 4.62 -10.12
N ASP A 64 -12.27 4.13 -9.56
CA ASP A 64 -10.97 4.78 -9.66
C ASP A 64 -10.23 4.24 -10.89
N GLU A 65 -10.30 4.98 -11.99
CA GLU A 65 -9.68 4.59 -13.26
C GLU A 65 -8.16 4.74 -13.25
N ASN A 66 -7.59 5.53 -12.32
CA ASN A 66 -6.15 5.77 -12.27
C ASN A 66 -5.65 5.91 -10.82
N PRO A 67 -5.58 4.78 -10.09
CA PRO A 67 -5.23 4.82 -8.68
C PRO A 67 -3.76 5.22 -8.47
N GLU A 68 -3.52 6.22 -7.63
CA GLU A 68 -2.17 6.66 -7.30
C GLU A 68 -1.56 5.73 -6.23
N ILE A 69 -0.60 4.89 -6.64
CA ILE A 69 0.11 3.97 -5.73
C ILE A 69 1.53 4.49 -5.48
N LYS A 70 1.91 4.64 -4.21
CA LYS A 70 3.24 5.07 -3.77
C LYS A 70 3.85 4.06 -2.81
N THR A 71 5.14 3.78 -2.97
CA THR A 71 5.91 2.96 -2.03
C THR A 71 6.70 3.87 -1.10
N VAL A 72 6.47 3.74 0.20
CA VAL A 72 7.20 4.50 1.23
C VAL A 72 8.06 3.53 2.02
N LYS A 73 9.39 3.72 1.94
CA LYS A 73 10.34 2.97 2.75
C LYS A 73 10.29 3.48 4.18
N ILE A 74 10.05 2.57 5.13
CA ILE A 74 10.17 2.85 6.56
C ILE A 74 11.60 2.56 6.98
N THR A 75 12.33 3.63 7.23
CA THR A 75 13.62 3.55 7.91
C THR A 75 13.35 3.37 9.39
N VAL A 76 13.39 2.14 9.89
CA VAL A 76 13.48 1.91 11.32
C VAL A 76 14.90 2.32 11.71
N SER A 77 15.05 3.51 12.30
CA SER A 77 16.29 3.87 12.98
C SER A 77 16.43 2.95 14.19
N ASP A 78 17.54 2.23 14.24
CA ASP A 78 17.99 1.44 15.40
C ASP A 78 18.24 2.35 16.61
#